data_AF-A0A2W5YL11-F1
#
_entry.id   AF-A0A2W5YL11-F1
#
_cell.length_a   1.000
_cell.length_b   1.000
_cell.length_c   1.000
_cell.angle_alpha   90.00
_cell.angle_beta   90.00
_cell.angle_gamma   90.00
#
_symmetry.space_group_name_H-M   'P 1'
#
loop_
_entity.id
_entity.type
_entity.pdbx_description
1 polymer ?
#
loop_
_entity_poly.entity_id
_entity_poly.type
_entity_poly.pdbx_seq_one_letter_code
_entity_poly.pdbx_strand_id
1 'polypeptide(L)' 'PRIMQRFHKARLIDHRHWDNETGGIKTMRGRVRLCPYYFVENGKVALRGGLATIVPADKKLLHGMRDAILAPAGFASTA' A
#
# COMPACT_ATOMS: atom_id res chain seq x y z
N PRO A 1 -25.50 4.72 5.18
CA PRO A 1 -24.26 5.53 5.07
C PRO A 1 -23.18 4.79 4.27
N ARG A 2 -22.71 5.35 3.14
CA ARG A 2 -21.64 4.75 2.31
C ARG A 2 -20.42 5.67 2.37
N ILE A 3 -19.31 5.21 2.96
CA ILE A 3 -18.01 5.87 2.78
C ILE A 3 -17.48 5.42 1.43
N MET A 4 -17.44 6.34 0.47
CA MET A 4 -16.76 6.14 -0.80
C MET A 4 -15.32 6.64 -0.66
N GLN A 5 -14.35 5.73 -0.78
CA GLN A 5 -12.95 6.12 -0.87
C GLN A 5 -12.75 6.97 -2.13
N ARG A 6 -12.15 8.16 -1.97
CA ARG A 6 -11.71 8.95 -3.12
C ARG A 6 -10.69 8.14 -3.92
N PHE A 7 -10.95 7.95 -5.21
CA PHE A 7 -10.01 7.26 -6.07
C PHE A 7 -8.74 8.08 -6.25
N HIS A 8 -7.58 7.44 -6.04
CA HIS A 8 -6.27 8.00 -6.33
C HIS A 8 -5.55 7.07 -7.31
N LYS A 9 -4.99 7.64 -8.38
CA LYS A 9 -4.16 6.88 -9.31
C LYS A 9 -2.93 6.35 -8.58
N ALA A 10 -2.66 5.06 -8.76
CA ALA A 10 -1.49 4.40 -8.19
C ALA A 10 -0.19 5.03 -8.73
N ARG A 11 0.81 5.18 -7.85
CA ARG A 11 2.14 5.72 -8.19
C ARG A 11 3.19 4.62 -8.27
N LEU A 12 4.28 4.88 -8.97
CA LEU A 12 5.47 4.01 -8.96
C LEU A 12 6.42 4.49 -7.86
N ILE A 13 6.89 3.56 -7.04
CA ILE A 13 7.85 3.77 -5.96
C ILE A 13 8.95 2.71 -6.03
N ASP A 14 10.12 3.03 -5.48
CA ASP A 14 11.14 2.03 -5.18
C ASP A 14 10.98 1.57 -3.73
N HIS A 15 10.88 0.26 -3.52
CA HIS A 15 10.68 -0.31 -2.19
C HIS A 15 11.61 -1.49 -1.97
N ARG A 16 12.26 -1.52 -0.80
CA ARG A 16 13.14 -2.62 -0.39
C ARG A 16 12.30 -3.73 0.24
N HIS A 17 12.59 -4.97 -0.10
CA HIS A 17 11.99 -6.15 0.50
C HIS A 17 13.02 -7.26 0.68
N TRP A 18 12.71 -8.19 1.57
CA TRP A 18 13.47 -9.43 1.71
C TRP A 18 13.06 -10.40 0.60
N ASP A 19 14.03 -10.90 -0.14
CA ASP A 19 13.84 -11.93 -1.15
C ASP A 19 14.31 -13.28 -0.60
N ASN A 20 13.37 -14.20 -0.45
CA ASN A 20 13.64 -15.54 0.08
C ASN A 20 14.50 -16.39 -0.87
N GLU A 21 14.49 -16.11 -2.19
CA GLU A 21 15.27 -16.89 -3.15
C GLU A 21 16.75 -16.57 -3.06
N THR A 22 17.08 -15.29 -2.88
CA THR A 22 18.49 -14.85 -2.75
C THR A 22 18.97 -14.70 -1.32
N GLY A 23 18.07 -14.79 -0.33
CA GLY A 23 18.41 -14.61 1.08
C GLY A 23 18.94 -13.20 1.39
N GLY A 24 18.40 -12.18 0.71
CA GLY A 24 18.92 -10.81 0.79
C GLY A 24 17.87 -9.74 0.56
N ILE A 25 18.26 -8.48 0.79
CA ILE A 25 17.39 -7.33 0.54
C ILE A 25 17.52 -6.92 -0.93
N LYS A 26 16.39 -6.86 -1.64
CA LYS A 26 16.28 -6.34 -3.01
C LYS A 26 15.38 -5.12 -3.08
N THR A 27 15.66 -4.24 -4.03
CA THR A 27 14.79 -3.10 -4.36
C THR A 27 13.88 -3.47 -5.53
N MET A 28 12.57 -3.25 -5.38
CA MET A 28 11.58 -3.42 -6.44
C MET A 28 10.99 -2.05 -6.80
N ARG A 29 11.02 -1.72 -8.10
CA ARG A 29 10.22 -0.62 -8.65
C ARG A 29 8.79 -1.14 -8.84
N GLY A 30 7.86 -0.63 -8.04
CA GLY A 30 6.50 -1.16 -8.00
C GLY A 30 5.41 -0.10 -7.99
N ARG A 31 4.24 -0.47 -8.50
CA ARG A 31 3.02 0.32 -8.46
C ARG A 31 2.33 0.11 -7.12
N VAL A 32 2.10 1.19 -6.36
CA VAL A 32 1.46 1.13 -5.04
C VAL A 32 -0.04 1.44 -5.12
N ARG A 33 -0.86 0.53 -4.59
CA ARG A 33 -2.27 0.75 -4.27
C ARG A 33 -2.41 0.94 -2.76
N LEU A 34 -3.05 2.03 -2.34
CA LEU A 34 -3.36 2.29 -0.95
C LEU A 34 -4.82 1.90 -0.64
N CYS A 35 -4.99 1.11 0.41
CA CYS A 35 -6.27 0.74 0.99
C CYS A 35 -6.40 1.39 2.38
N PRO A 36 -6.93 2.62 2.46
CA PRO A 36 -7.09 3.36 3.72
C PRO A 36 -8.08 2.69 4.68
N TYR A 37 -7.77 2.77 5.96
CA TYR A 37 -8.63 2.32 7.05
C TYR A 37 -9.23 3.50 7.79
N TYR A 38 -10.55 3.63 7.71
CA TYR A 38 -11.33 4.68 8.37
C TYR A 38 -12.06 4.11 9.58
N PHE A 39 -12.02 4.84 10.68
CA PHE A 39 -12.64 4.51 11.96
C PHE A 39 -13.66 5.59 12.31
N VAL A 40 -14.67 5.23 13.11
CA VAL A 40 -15.59 6.21 13.70
C VAL A 40 -15.18 6.45 15.14
N GLU A 41 -14.78 7.68 15.45
CA GLU A 41 -14.30 8.11 16.76
C GLU A 41 -15.09 9.36 17.17
N ASN A 42 -15.75 9.32 18.33
CA ASN A 42 -16.57 10.43 18.83
C ASN A 42 -17.58 10.98 17.79
N GLY A 43 -18.20 10.08 17.02
CA GLY A 43 -19.16 10.42 15.97
C GLY A 43 -18.53 11.01 14.69
N LYS A 44 -17.20 11.05 14.58
CA LYS A 44 -16.47 11.57 13.41
C LYS A 44 -15.67 10.47 12.72
N VAL A 45 -15.53 10.56 11.40
CA VAL A 45 -14.69 9.64 10.62
C VAL A 45 -13.23 10.08 10.70
N ALA A 46 -12.35 9.17 11.13
CA ALA A 46 -10.92 9.38 11.24
C ALA A 46 -10.16 8.36 10.37
N LEU A 47 -9.13 8.82 9.65
CA LEU A 47 -8.23 7.96 8.90
C LEU A 47 -7.08 7.51 9.82
N ARG A 48 -6.89 6.20 9.99
CA ARG A 48 -5.90 5.64 10.94
C ARG A 48 -4.75 4.87 10.32
N GLY A 49 -4.72 4.79 9.00
CA GLY A 49 -3.63 4.17 8.25
C GLY A 49 -4.17 3.50 7.00
N GLY A 50 -3.45 2.52 6.50
CA GLY A 50 -3.91 1.67 5.41
C GLY A 50 -2.95 0.54 5.10
N LEU A 51 -3.34 -0.29 4.15
CA LEU A 51 -2.48 -1.29 3.54
C LEU A 51 -1.91 -0.74 2.24
N ALA A 52 -0.58 -0.75 2.12
CA ALA A 52 0.10 -0.57 0.84
C ALA A 52 0.30 -1.95 0.19
N THR A 53 -0.31 -2.11 -0.98
CA THR A 53 -0.03 -3.24 -1.88
C THR A 53 0.87 -2.74 -2.99
N ILE A 54 2.11 -3.20 -3.04
CA ILE A 54 3.12 -2.80 -4.02
C ILE A 54 3.35 -3.97 -4.96
N VAL A 55 3.23 -3.73 -6.26
CA VAL A 55 3.31 -4.79 -7.28
C VAL A 55 4.31 -4.40 -8.37
N PRO A 56 4.96 -5.35 -9.06
CA PRO A 56 5.91 -5.04 -10.11
C PRO A 56 5.35 -4.06 -11.16
N ALA A 57 6.17 -3.12 -11.62
CA ALA A 57 5.75 -2.00 -12.47
C ALA A 57 5.18 -2.42 -13.84
N ASP A 58 5.59 -3.58 -14.34
CA ASP A 58 5.15 -4.22 -15.59
C ASP A 58 3.72 -4.77 -15.50
N LYS A 59 3.18 -4.94 -14.29
CA LYS A 59 1.83 -5.48 -14.07
C LYS A 59 0.78 -4.38 -14.17
N LYS A 60 -0.13 -4.55 -15.14
CA LYS A 60 -1.23 -3.60 -15.41
C LYS A 60 -2.46 -3.83 -14.54
N LEU A 61 -2.71 -5.07 -14.10
CA LEU A 61 -3.86 -5.46 -13.28
C LEU A 61 -3.39 -6.14 -11.99
N LEU A 62 -4.01 -5.78 -10.85
CA LEU A 62 -3.76 -6.41 -9.56
C LEU A 62 -4.64 -7.64 -9.37
N HIS A 63 -4.19 -8.80 -9.86
CA HIS A 63 -4.85 -10.09 -9.63
C HIS A 63 -3.83 -11.21 -9.45
N GLY A 64 -3.94 -12.01 -8.39
CA GLY A 64 -3.18 -13.24 -8.20
C GLY A 64 -1.65 -13.10 -8.13
N MET A 65 -1.12 -11.99 -7.63
CA MET A 65 0.34 -11.77 -7.59
C MET A 65 1.00 -12.40 -6.36
N ARG A 66 1.96 -13.30 -6.61
CA ARG A 66 2.86 -13.87 -5.58
C ARG A 66 3.94 -12.89 -5.15
N ASP A 67 4.34 -12.01 -6.06
CA ASP A 67 5.45 -11.08 -5.86
C ASP A 67 4.98 -9.73 -5.27
N ALA A 68 3.73 -9.67 -4.81
CA ALA A 68 3.19 -8.45 -4.22
C ALA A 68 3.76 -8.25 -2.81
N ILE A 69 4.22 -7.04 -2.52
CA ILE A 69 4.61 -6.64 -1.18
C ILE A 69 3.38 -6.06 -0.48
N LEU A 70 3.06 -6.61 0.69
CA LEU A 70 2.05 -6.09 1.60
C LEU A 70 2.75 -5.40 2.76
N ALA A 71 2.58 -4.09 2.86
CA ALA A 71 3.22 -3.28 3.90
C ALA A 71 2.17 -2.44 4.64
N PRO A 72 2.25 -2.33 5.98
CA PRO A 72 1.46 -1.35 6.70
C PRO A 72 1.87 0.06 6.25
N ALA A 73 0.88 0.94 6.10
CA ALA A 73 1.09 2.34 5.75
C ALA A 73 0.43 3.23 6.81
N GLY A 74 1.16 4.26 7.22
CA GLY A 74 0.69 5.29 8.13
C GLY A 74 1.03 6.68 7.62
N PHE A 75 0.62 7.69 8.37
CA PHE A 75 1.04 9.07 8.13
C PHE A 75 2.41 9.28 8.77
N ALA A 76 3.25 10.10 8.15
CA ALA A 76 4.43 10.59 8.86
C ALA A 76 3.94 11.36 10.08
N SER A 77 4.47 11.04 11.27
CA SER A 77 4.25 11.90 12.43
C SER A 77 4.90 13.24 12.11
N THR A 78 4.12 14.31 12.08
CA THR A 78 4.69 15.66 12.13
C THR A 78 5.33 15.79 13.51
N ALA A 79 6.66 15.90 13.55
CA ALA A 79 7.39 16.29 14.75
C ALA A 79 7.06 17.74 15.11
#